data_AF-A0A1E7JIS4-F1
#
_entry.id   AF-A0A1E7JIS4-F1
#
_cell.length_a   1.000
_cell.length_b   1.000
_cell.length_c   1.000
_cell.angle_alpha   90.00
_cell.angle_beta   90.00
_cell.angle_gamma   90.00
#
_symmetry.space_group_name_H-M   'P 1'
#
loop_
_entity.id
_entity.type
_entity.pdbx_description
1 polymer ?
#
loop_
_entity_poly.entity_id
_entity_poly.type
_entity_poly.pdbx_seq_one_letter_code
_entity_poly.pdbx_strand_id
1 'polypeptide(L)'
;MACLVLALTAPGAAEVYADRRRRNDWFASEFGTFEGFRRSVDVDAVRRLRDEDGVVAAVRSLRKRYPRLPLAEAARLVREV
;
A
#
# COMPACT_ATOMS: atom_id res chain seq x y z
N MET A 1 -39.58 -4.01 -10.87
CA MET A 1 -39.04 -4.88 -9.81
C MET A 1 -37.71 -5.50 -10.28
N ALA A 2 -36.71 -4.67 -10.59
CA ALA A 2 -35.42 -5.12 -11.16
C ALA A 2 -34.22 -4.46 -10.46
N CYS A 3 -34.43 -3.86 -9.28
CA CYS A 3 -33.39 -3.14 -8.54
C CYS A 3 -32.78 -3.97 -7.39
N LEU A 4 -33.32 -5.16 -7.09
CA LEU A 4 -32.90 -5.94 -5.92
C LEU A 4 -31.82 -7.00 -6.22
N VAL A 5 -31.42 -7.17 -7.48
CA VAL A 5 -30.52 -8.26 -7.90
C VAL A 5 -29.03 -7.85 -7.84
N LEU A 6 -28.72 -6.56 -7.83
CA LEU A 6 -27.33 -6.07 -7.76
C LEU A 6 -26.69 -6.16 -6.36
N ALA A 7 -27.46 -6.46 -5.32
CA ALA A 7 -26.94 -6.55 -3.95
C ALA A 7 -26.19 -7.87 -3.66
N LEU A 8 -26.33 -8.89 -4.50
CA LEU A 8 -25.85 -10.25 -4.24
C LEU A 8 -24.57 -10.63 -5.01
N THR A 9 -24.05 -9.78 -5.90
CA THR A 9 -23.01 -10.19 -6.85
C THR A 9 -21.58 -9.81 -6.47
N ALA A 10 -21.32 -9.22 -5.30
CA ALA A 10 -19.95 -8.81 -4.96
C ALA A 10 -19.57 -8.87 -3.47
N PRO A 11 -19.76 -10.00 -2.76
CA PRO A 11 -19.19 -10.17 -1.42
C PRO A 11 -17.67 -9.90 -1.42
N GLY A 12 -16.97 -10.34 -2.47
CA GLY A 12 -15.53 -10.08 -2.62
C GLY A 12 -15.16 -8.60 -2.79
N ALA A 13 -16.03 -7.77 -3.38
CA ALA A 13 -15.72 -6.34 -3.52
C ALA A 13 -15.83 -5.60 -2.18
N ALA A 14 -16.81 -5.97 -1.35
CA ALA A 14 -16.95 -5.42 -0.01
C ALA A 14 -15.77 -5.81 0.89
N GLU A 15 -15.32 -7.07 0.82
CA GLU A 15 -14.15 -7.55 1.55
C GLU A 15 -12.85 -6.86 1.11
N VAL A 16 -12.62 -6.75 -0.20
CA VAL A 16 -11.45 -6.05 -0.76
C VAL A 16 -11.46 -4.57 -0.39
N TYR A 17 -12.62 -3.91 -0.43
CA TYR A 17 -12.75 -2.52 0.00
C TYR A 17 -12.46 -2.36 1.49
N ALA A 18 -13.03 -3.23 2.33
CA ALA A 18 -12.80 -3.21 3.77
C ALA A 18 -11.33 -3.46 4.11
N ASP A 19 -10.66 -4.41 3.45
CA ASP A 19 -9.22 -4.65 3.62
C ASP A 19 -8.40 -3.43 3.22
N ARG A 20 -8.67 -2.85 2.05
CA ARG A 20 -7.99 -1.62 1.60
C ARG A 20 -8.18 -0.48 2.59
N ARG A 21 -9.39 -0.31 3.11
CA ARG A 21 -9.69 0.69 4.14
C ARG A 21 -8.88 0.44 5.40
N ARG A 22 -8.86 -0.80 5.93
CA ARG A 22 -8.07 -1.15 7.12
C ARG A 22 -6.58 -0.87 6.92
N ARG A 23 -6.03 -1.14 5.74
CA ARG A 23 -4.61 -0.87 5.42
C ARG A 23 -4.31 0.63 5.36
N ASN A 24 -5.24 1.43 4.82
CA ASN A 24 -5.12 2.88 4.81
C ASN A 24 -5.26 3.48 6.22
N ASP A 25 -6.22 3.00 7.02
CA ASP A 25 -6.42 3.44 8.40
C ASP A 25 -5.20 3.10 9.25
N TRP A 26 -4.63 1.89 9.08
CA TRP A 26 -3.37 1.51 9.70
C TRP A 26 -2.22 2.42 9.27
N PHE A 27 -2.08 2.72 7.97
CA PHE A 27 -1.03 3.60 7.47
C PHE A 27 -1.13 5.01 8.07
N ALA A 28 -2.33 5.57 8.12
CA ALA A 28 -2.58 6.87 8.73
C ALA A 28 -2.28 6.85 10.23
N SER A 29 -2.61 5.77 10.94
CA SER A 29 -2.29 5.61 12.36
C SER A 29 -0.79 5.46 12.62
N GLU A 30 -0.07 4.73 11.77
CA GLU A 30 1.35 4.40 11.98
C GLU A 30 2.26 5.57 11.59
N PHE A 31 1.98 6.21 10.46
CA PHE A 31 2.87 7.21 9.86
C PHE A 31 2.29 8.62 9.80
N GLY A 32 0.98 8.78 10.03
CA GLY A 32 0.25 10.04 9.90
C GLY A 32 0.06 10.47 8.45
N THR A 33 1.16 10.71 7.75
CA THR A 33 1.19 11.18 6.36
C THR A 33 2.24 10.43 5.54
N PHE A 34 2.16 10.58 4.22
CA PHE A 34 3.20 10.05 3.33
C PHE A 34 4.60 10.62 3.64
N GLU A 35 4.72 11.89 4.01
CA GLU A 35 6.01 12.48 4.38
C GLU A 35 6.53 11.90 5.71
N GLY A 36 5.64 11.60 6.66
CA GLY A 36 5.98 10.85 7.87
C GLY A 36 6.51 9.45 7.55
N PHE A 37 5.84 8.75 6.64
CA PHE A 37 6.30 7.46 6.12
C PHE A 37 7.67 7.59 5.45
N ARG A 38 7.86 8.56 4.55
CA ARG A 38 9.13 8.79 3.84
C ARG A 38 10.29 9.04 4.79
N ARG A 39 10.08 9.77 5.89
CA ARG A 39 11.09 10.01 6.94
C ARG A 39 11.38 8.80 7.82
N SER A 40 10.42 7.88 7.95
CA SER A 40 10.57 6.67 8.76
C SER A 40 11.34 5.54 8.06
N VAL A 41 11.52 5.65 6.74
CA VAL A 41 12.18 4.65 5.90
C VAL A 41 13.58 5.15 5.51
N ASP A 42 14.53 4.22 5.43
CA ASP A 42 15.84 4.48 4.82
C ASP A 42 15.66 4.64 3.30
N VAL A 43 15.49 5.89 2.87
CA VAL A 43 15.26 6.26 1.47
C VAL A 43 16.42 5.86 0.58
N ASP A 44 17.66 6.01 1.04
CA ASP A 44 18.85 5.67 0.27
C ASP A 44 18.95 4.16 0.04
N ALA A 45 18.62 3.35 1.05
CA ALA A 45 18.54 1.90 0.88
C ALA A 45 17.43 1.49 -0.11
N VAL A 46 16.27 2.15 -0.07
CA VAL A 46 15.18 1.88 -1.03
C VAL A 46 15.60 2.25 -2.46
N ARG A 47 16.29 3.39 -2.62
CA ARG A 47 16.82 3.83 -3.91
C ARG A 47 17.83 2.82 -4.46
N ARG A 48 18.84 2.43 -3.67
CA ARG A 48 19.82 1.41 -4.08
C ARG A 48 19.14 0.11 -4.50
N LEU A 49 18.20 -0.37 -3.69
CA LEU A 49 17.47 -1.59 -3.99
C LEU A 49 16.65 -1.48 -5.29
N ARG A 50 16.04 -0.32 -5.56
CA ARG A 50 15.34 -0.07 -6.81
C ARG A 50 16.31 -0.08 -8.00
N ASP A 51 17.45 0.58 -7.85
CA ASP A 51 18.41 0.77 -8.93
C ASP A 51 19.15 -0.55 -9.25
N GLU A 52 19.38 -1.41 -8.24
CA GLU A 52 20.06 -2.71 -8.37
C GLU A 52 19.10 -3.86 -8.73
N ASP A 53 17.99 -4.02 -7.99
CA ASP A 53 17.08 -5.18 -8.11
C ASP A 53 15.75 -4.84 -8.80
N GLY A 54 15.51 -3.56 -9.09
CA GLY A 54 14.32 -3.07 -9.78
C GLY A 54 13.16 -2.67 -8.88
N VAL A 55 12.20 -1.97 -9.49
CA VAL A 55 11.02 -1.40 -8.83
C VAL A 55 10.20 -2.44 -8.06
N VAL A 56 9.98 -3.62 -8.65
CA VAL A 56 9.16 -4.67 -8.04
C VAL A 56 9.83 -5.23 -6.78
N ALA A 57 11.16 -5.41 -6.81
CA ALA A 57 11.92 -5.88 -5.65
C ALA A 57 11.89 -4.86 -4.51
N ALA A 58 12.06 -3.58 -4.83
CA ALA A 58 11.98 -2.49 -3.85
C ALA A 58 10.61 -2.40 -3.18
N VAL A 59 9.52 -2.42 -3.96
CA VAL A 59 8.15 -2.42 -3.43
C VAL A 59 7.88 -3.66 -2.57
N ARG A 60 8.34 -4.83 -3.02
CA ARG A 60 8.18 -6.09 -2.27
C ARG A 60 8.95 -6.04 -0.95
N SER A 61 10.16 -5.50 -0.93
CA SER A 61 10.97 -5.35 0.28
C SER A 61 10.29 -4.45 1.31
N LEU A 62 9.76 -3.29 0.89
CA LEU A 62 8.97 -2.42 1.75
C LEU A 62 7.77 -3.13 2.36
N ARG A 63 7.03 -3.91 1.55
CA ARG A 63 5.87 -4.67 2.03
C ARG A 63 6.23 -5.89 2.87
N LYS A 64 7.45 -6.42 2.76
CA LYS A 64 7.96 -7.44 3.69
C LYS A 64 8.26 -6.83 5.06
N ARG A 65 8.88 -5.65 5.08
CA ARG A 65 9.16 -4.90 6.31
C ARG A 65 7.87 -4.40 6.99
N TYR A 66 6.92 -3.96 6.19
CA TYR A 66 5.62 -3.44 6.65
C TYR A 66 4.47 -4.21 5.97
N PRO A 67 4.03 -5.35 6.52
CA PRO A 67 3.02 -6.21 5.88
C PRO A 67 1.69 -5.52 5.56
N ARG A 68 1.30 -4.54 6.38
CA ARG A 68 0.06 -3.77 6.22
C ARG A 68 0.19 -2.56 5.30
N LEU A 69 1.40 -2.25 4.82
CA LEU A 69 1.65 -1.11 3.94
C LEU A 69 0.78 -1.17 2.68
N PRO A 70 -0.04 -0.12 2.42
CA PRO A 70 -0.76 -0.01 1.17
C PRO A 70 0.20 -0.05 -0.02
N LEU A 71 -0.18 -0.81 -1.06
CA LEU A 71 0.66 -0.97 -2.25
C LEU A 71 0.92 0.38 -2.94
N ALA A 72 -0.08 1.26 -2.95
CA ALA A 72 0.02 2.58 -3.54
C ALA A 72 1.10 3.44 -2.87
N GLU A 73 1.16 3.47 -1.54
CA GLU A 73 2.16 4.25 -0.81
C GLU A 73 3.57 3.67 -0.97
N ALA A 74 3.70 2.34 -0.98
CA ALA A 74 4.98 1.68 -1.26
C ALA A 74 5.49 2.00 -2.68
N ALA A 75 4.61 1.89 -3.69
CA ALA A 75 4.95 2.19 -5.07
C ALA A 75 5.27 3.68 -5.27
N ARG A 76 4.52 4.55 -4.58
CA ARG A 76 4.77 6.00 -4.58
C ARG A 76 6.16 6.33 -4.05
N LEU A 77 6.54 5.78 -2.89
CA LEU A 77 7.88 5.99 -2.34
C LEU A 77 8.96 5.53 -3.34
N VAL A 78 8.86 4.30 -3.86
CA VAL A 78 9.86 3.77 -4.81
C VAL A 78 9.95 4.61 -6.09
N ARG A 79 8.85 5.22 -6.53
CA ARG A 79 8.84 6.11 -7.70
C ARG A 79 9.46 7.48 -7.42
N GLU A 80 9.34 8.00 -6.20
CA GLU A 80 9.78 9.35 -5.82
C GLU A 80 11.26 9.42 -5.36
N VAL A 81 11.89 8.28 -5.06
CA VAL A 81 13.30 8.20 -4.61
C VAL A 81 14.31 8.10 -5.75
#